data_AF-A0A356WH96-F1
#
_entry.id   AF-A0A356WH96-F1
#
_cell.length_a   1.000
_cell.length_b   1.000
_cell.length_c   1.000
_cell.angle_alpha   90.00
_cell.angle_beta   90.00
_cell.angle_gamma   90.00
#
_symmetry.space_group_name_H-M   'P 1'
#
loop_
_entity.id
_entity.type
_entity.pdbx_description
1 polymer ?
#
loop_
_entity_poly.entity_id
_entity_poly.type
_entity_poly.pdbx_seq_one_letter_code
_entity_poly.pdbx_strand_id
1 'polypeptide(L)'
;MPLQRFADHFQAPWPNGRGTSYEIASQTPGVAGWTWRVAIAPVIEDCDFSHFENVHRQLLIISGGEMILNVGGKIVVCKPGEVAVFAGDIPTT
;
A
#
# COMPACT_ATOMS: atom_id res chain seq x y z
N MET A 1 21.80 -6.95 7.36
CA MET A 1 20.64 -6.62 6.49
C MET A 1 20.82 -7.40 5.21
N PRO A 2 19.98 -8.42 4.92
CA PRO A 2 20.11 -9.19 3.69
C PRO A 2 19.69 -8.34 2.49
N LEU A 3 20.35 -8.57 1.35
CA LEU A 3 19.88 -8.08 0.06
C LEU A 3 18.62 -8.87 -0.31
N GLN A 4 17.50 -8.17 -0.52
CA GLN A 4 16.25 -8.79 -0.96
C GLN A 4 16.07 -8.64 -2.47
N ARG A 5 15.58 -9.68 -3.14
CA ARG A 5 15.19 -9.63 -4.54
C ARG A 5 13.68 -9.64 -4.63
N PHE A 6 13.13 -8.84 -5.56
CA PHE A 6 11.69 -8.72 -5.74
C PHE A 6 10.98 -10.07 -5.97
N ALA A 7 11.60 -10.98 -6.73
CA ALA A 7 11.04 -12.30 -7.03
C ALA A 7 10.84 -13.20 -5.79
N ASP A 8 11.53 -12.89 -4.69
CA ASP A 8 11.49 -13.67 -3.46
C ASP A 8 10.49 -13.11 -2.43
N HIS A 9 9.84 -11.98 -2.74
CA HIS A 9 8.88 -11.34 -1.82
C HIS A 9 7.56 -12.12 -1.74
N PHE A 10 6.97 -12.14 -0.54
CA PHE A 10 5.67 -12.76 -0.31
C PHE A 10 4.58 -12.00 -1.08
N GLN A 11 3.82 -12.74 -1.89
CA GLN A 11 2.72 -12.20 -2.68
C GLN A 11 1.43 -12.25 -1.86
N ALA A 12 0.78 -11.10 -1.72
CA ALA A 12 -0.50 -10.93 -1.06
C ALA A 12 -1.53 -10.39 -2.06
N PRO A 13 -2.26 -11.28 -2.77
CA PRO A 13 -3.37 -10.88 -3.62
C PRO A 13 -4.42 -10.09 -2.83
N TRP A 14 -4.97 -9.04 -3.44
CA TRP A 14 -5.97 -8.22 -2.77
C TRP A 14 -7.32 -8.95 -2.73
N PRO A 15 -8.12 -8.80 -1.65
CA PRO A 15 -9.44 -9.42 -1.55
C PRO A 15 -10.41 -9.05 -2.68
N ASN A 16 -10.24 -7.88 -3.30
CA ASN A 16 -11.05 -7.43 -4.43
C ASN A 16 -10.64 -8.06 -5.78
N GLY A 17 -9.52 -8.80 -5.84
CA GLY A 17 -9.00 -9.45 -7.05
C GLY A 17 -8.34 -8.52 -8.07
N ARG A 18 -8.17 -7.22 -7.75
CA ARG A 18 -7.75 -6.17 -8.69
C ARG A 18 -6.26 -5.86 -8.65
N GLY A 19 -5.50 -6.60 -7.85
CA GLY A 19 -4.06 -6.42 -7.75
C GLY A 19 -3.42 -7.34 -6.73
N THR A 20 -2.12 -7.15 -6.54
CA THR A 20 -1.29 -7.94 -5.61
C THR A 20 -0.25 -7.04 -4.99
N SER A 21 -0.10 -7.15 -3.67
CA SER A 21 0.99 -6.53 -2.94
C SER A 21 2.14 -7.52 -2.78
N TYR A 22 3.37 -7.02 -2.81
CA TYR A 22 4.60 -7.78 -2.59
C TYR A 22 5.24 -7.26 -1.31
N GLU A 23 5.21 -8.07 -0.25
CA GLU A 23 5.73 -7.68 1.05
C GLU A 23 7.26 -7.71 1.06
N ILE A 24 7.87 -6.58 1.42
CA ILE A 24 9.33 -6.44 1.57
C ILE A 24 9.76 -6.76 2.99
N ALA A 25 9.02 -6.24 3.98
CA ALA A 25 9.31 -6.45 5.39
C ALA A 25 8.08 -6.13 6.25
N SER A 26 7.93 -6.83 7.35
CA SER A 26 6.92 -6.53 8.38
C SER A 26 7.41 -7.02 9.74
N GLN A 27 6.69 -6.65 10.80
CA GLN A 27 6.96 -7.20 12.14
C GLN A 27 6.83 -8.74 12.17
N THR A 28 5.90 -9.29 11.40
CA THR A 28 5.53 -10.71 11.38
C THR A 28 5.40 -11.19 9.93
N PRO A 29 6.54 -11.44 9.23
CA PRO A 29 6.54 -11.73 7.79
C PRO A 29 5.60 -12.85 7.37
N GLY A 30 4.72 -12.57 6.41
CA GLY A 30 3.75 -13.53 5.87
C GLY A 30 2.61 -13.91 6.82
N VAL A 31 2.48 -13.24 7.97
CA VAL A 31 1.43 -13.50 8.96
C VAL A 31 0.50 -12.28 9.08
N ALA A 32 -0.79 -12.54 9.20
CA ALA A 32 -1.76 -11.49 9.50
C ALA A 32 -1.56 -10.94 10.93
N GLY A 33 -1.79 -9.64 11.14
CA GLY A 33 -1.57 -9.01 12.43
C GLY A 33 -0.11 -8.55 12.58
N TRP A 34 0.15 -7.35 12.09
CA TRP A 34 1.43 -6.64 12.16
C TRP A 34 1.18 -5.21 12.66
N THR A 35 2.15 -4.59 13.32
CA THR A 35 2.08 -3.15 13.66
C THR A 35 2.75 -2.25 12.62
N TRP A 36 3.66 -2.82 11.81
CA TRP A 36 4.24 -2.16 10.65
C TRP A 36 4.46 -3.15 9.51
N ARG A 37 4.33 -2.68 8.27
CA ARG A 37 4.60 -3.41 7.03
C ARG A 37 5.04 -2.46 5.93
N VAL A 38 6.04 -2.87 5.15
CA VAL A 38 6.50 -2.23 3.92
C VAL A 38 6.25 -3.19 2.77
N ALA A 39 5.54 -2.71 1.74
CA ALA A 39 5.20 -3.50 0.57
C ALA A 39 5.22 -2.62 -0.68
N ILE A 40 5.42 -3.24 -1.84
CA ILE A 40 5.22 -2.63 -3.16
C ILE A 40 3.94 -3.21 -3.74
N ALA A 41 3.13 -2.37 -4.38
CA ALA A 41 1.88 -2.82 -4.97
C ALA A 41 1.65 -2.08 -6.31
N PRO A 42 1.67 -2.78 -7.45
CA PRO A 42 1.20 -2.20 -8.71
C PRO A 42 -0.30 -1.91 -8.62
N VAL A 43 -0.69 -0.68 -8.94
CA VAL A 43 -2.11 -0.28 -9.05
C VAL A 43 -2.37 0.00 -10.53
N ILE A 44 -3.13 -0.88 -11.17
CA ILE A 44 -3.35 -0.86 -12.63
C ILE A 44 -4.71 -0.25 -12.98
N GLU A 45 -5.64 -0.26 -12.03
CA GLU A 45 -7.00 0.27 -12.18
C GLU A 45 -7.50 0.85 -10.85
N ASP A 46 -8.42 1.82 -10.93
CA ASP A 46 -8.97 2.53 -9.76
C ASP A 46 -9.75 1.56 -8.88
N CYS A 47 -9.35 1.40 -7.61
CA CYS A 47 -10.01 0.48 -6.68
C CYS A 47 -9.91 0.93 -5.23
N ASP A 48 -10.86 0.47 -4.42
CA ASP A 48 -10.82 0.68 -2.98
C ASP A 48 -9.54 0.11 -2.36
N PHE A 49 -8.93 0.92 -1.49
CA PHE A 49 -7.81 0.51 -0.65
C PHE A 49 -8.34 -0.30 0.55
N SER A 50 -7.58 -1.30 0.99
CA SER A 50 -7.93 -2.06 2.19
C SER A 50 -7.95 -1.18 3.44
N HIS A 51 -8.97 -1.39 4.29
CA HIS A 51 -9.08 -0.80 5.63
C HIS A 51 -8.08 -1.46 6.58
N PHE A 52 -7.29 -0.64 7.27
CA PHE A 52 -6.34 -1.05 8.30
C PHE A 52 -6.56 -0.21 9.55
N GLU A 53 -7.26 -0.81 10.52
CA GLU A 53 -7.61 -0.20 11.80
C GLU A 53 -6.36 0.32 12.54
N ASN A 54 -6.37 1.59 12.97
CA ASN A 54 -5.27 2.23 13.71
C ASN A 54 -3.89 2.22 13.00
N VAL A 55 -3.85 2.11 11.66
CA VAL A 55 -2.61 2.15 10.89
C VAL A 55 -2.42 3.49 10.19
N HIS A 56 -1.28 4.13 10.41
CA HIS A 56 -0.84 5.27 9.61
C HIS A 56 -0.21 4.81 8.30
N ARG A 57 -0.70 5.32 7.16
CA ARG A 57 -0.21 4.94 5.84
C ARG A 57 0.65 6.04 5.23
N GLN A 58 1.80 5.62 4.72
CA GLN A 58 2.67 6.41 3.86
C GLN A 58 2.71 5.73 2.50
N LEU A 59 2.41 6.48 1.45
CA LEU A 59 2.42 6.00 0.07
C LEU A 59 3.39 6.84 -0.75
N LEU A 60 4.23 6.15 -1.53
CA LEU A 60 5.18 6.75 -2.44
C LEU A 60 5.00 6.11 -3.82
N ILE A 61 4.74 6.92 -4.83
CA ILE A 61 4.74 6.46 -6.21
C ILE A 61 6.20 6.42 -6.70
N ILE A 62 6.69 5.21 -6.97
CA ILE A 62 8.06 4.96 -7.45
C ILE A 62 8.14 4.79 -8.98
N SER A 63 7.01 4.52 -9.63
CA SER A 63 6.89 4.37 -11.09
C SER A 63 5.44 4.62 -11.49
N GLY A 64 5.23 5.30 -12.62
CA GLY A 64 3.92 5.73 -13.09
C GLY A 64 3.66 7.22 -12.92
N GLY A 65 2.40 7.62 -13.10
CA GLY A 65 1.94 9.01 -12.98
C GLY A 65 1.43 9.36 -11.58
N GLU A 66 0.69 10.45 -11.51
CA GLU A 66 -0.04 10.87 -10.31
C GLU A 66 -1.18 9.89 -9.97
N MET A 67 -1.48 9.74 -8.68
CA MET A 67 -2.66 9.03 -8.18
C MET A 67 -3.48 9.97 -7.32
N ILE A 68 -4.79 9.96 -7.50
CA ILE A 68 -5.72 10.77 -6.71
C ILE A 68 -6.44 9.83 -5.75
N LEU A 69 -6.29 10.07 -4.45
CA LEU A 69 -7.03 9.33 -3.42
C LEU A 69 -8.17 10.19 -2.90
N ASN A 70 -9.34 9.58 -2.76
CA ASN A 70 -10.43 10.11 -1.95
C ASN A 70 -10.41 9.43 -0.58
N VAL A 71 -9.92 10.15 0.43
CA VAL A 71 -9.79 9.69 1.82
C VAL A 71 -10.94 10.28 2.63
N GLY A 72 -12.01 9.53 2.82
CA GLY A 72 -13.17 9.96 3.61
C GLY A 72 -13.82 11.24 3.10
N GLY A 73 -13.84 11.46 1.79
CA GLY A 73 -14.36 12.68 1.15
C GLY A 73 -13.30 13.76 0.91
N LYS A 74 -12.08 13.61 1.43
CA LYS A 74 -10.97 14.55 1.21
C LYS A 74 -10.06 14.05 0.09
N ILE A 75 -9.79 14.91 -0.88
CA ILE A 75 -8.84 14.62 -1.95
C ILE A 75 -7.40 14.73 -1.46
N VAL A 76 -6.62 13.69 -1.70
CA VAL A 76 -5.17 13.62 -1.48
C VAL A 76 -4.50 13.30 -2.82
N VAL A 77 -3.65 14.21 -3.28
CA VAL A 77 -2.91 14.04 -4.52
C VAL A 77 -1.55 13.40 -4.21
N CYS A 78 -1.30 12.22 -4.76
CA CYS A 78 -0.07 11.47 -4.60
C CYS A 78 0.82 11.70 -5.84
N LYS A 79 1.91 12.45 -5.69
CA LYS A 79 2.84 12.73 -6.78
C LYS A 79 4.03 11.76 -6.76
N PRO A 80 4.57 11.38 -7.93
CA PRO A 80 5.81 10.62 -8.00
C PRO A 80 6.94 11.28 -7.21
N GLY A 81 7.62 10.49 -6.38
CA GLY A 81 8.72 10.96 -5.53
C GLY A 81 8.32 11.70 -4.24
N GLU A 82 7.02 11.95 -4.02
CA GLU A 82 6.50 12.60 -2.80
C GLU A 82 5.75 11.59 -1.93
N VAL A 83 5.94 11.67 -0.61
CA VAL A 83 5.23 10.81 0.34
C VAL A 83 3.86 11.41 0.65
N ALA A 84 2.80 10.72 0.25
CA ALA A 84 1.45 11.00 0.69
C ALA A 84 1.15 10.28 2.01
N VAL A 85 0.46 10.95 2.93
CA VAL A 85 0.12 10.41 4.25
C VAL A 85 -1.38 10.43 4.45
N PHE A 86 -1.94 9.30 4.88
CA PHE A 86 -3.36 9.16 5.20
C PHE A 86 -3.58 8.08 6.26
N ALA A 87 -4.73 8.14 6.92
CA ALA A 87 -5.10 7.15 7.93
C ALA A 87 -5.70 5.92 7.25
N GLY A 88 -5.25 4.72 7.65
CA GLY A 88 -5.65 3.46 7.06
C GLY A 88 -7.05 2.99 7.46
N ASP A 89 -7.63 3.60 8.48
CA ASP A 89 -8.97 3.36 9.01
C ASP A 89 -10.03 4.31 8.43
N ILE A 90 -9.64 5.18 7.49
CA ILE A 90 -10.57 6.02 6.75
C ILE A 90 -10.82 5.39 5.37
N PRO A 91 -12.09 5.21 4.96
CA PRO A 91 -12.42 4.70 3.64
C PRO A 91 -11.67 5.47 2.55
N THR A 92 -10.93 4.74 1.72
CA THR A 92 -10.03 5.31 0.72
C THR A 92 -10.23 4.61 -0.62
N THR A 93 -10.43 5.40 -1.68
CA THR A 93 -10.50 4.96 -3.07
C THR A 93 -9.53 5.75 -3.92
#